data_AF-A0AAD5EW13-F1
#
_entry.id   AF-A0AAD5EW13-F1
#
_cell.length_a   1.000
_cell.length_b   1.000
_cell.length_c   1.000
_cell.angle_alpha   90.00
_cell.angle_beta   90.00
_cell.angle_gamma   90.00
#
_symmetry.space_group_name_H-M   'P 1'
#
loop_
_entity.id
_entity.type
_entity.pdbx_description
1 polymer ?
#
loop_
_entity_poly.entity_id
_entity_poly.type
_entity_poly.pdbx_seq_one_letter_code
_entity_poly.pdbx_strand_id
1 'polypeptide(L)'
;MVLDNVDDANLFHPSTNASGNKAANQPTDENAIASSDQRPLAAYLPKCRSGTVLVTSRSMDAAEKLTGSQKAIYRISTMDDTLGLQLFRNKLNGDFDKDAAADLLRALDYIPLAITQAAAYINRRAPRASVKTYLDAFRESDKKKGSLLNRDAGDLRRDETVSNSVVTTWQVTFEQIRRERPSAAKLLSFMSFFNPQSIPEFVLHDYSTDLTGNVDRDAESDDFEDDLNVLRGYSLVSMTAAQDMCEYMLTIGNYTVAERLGRKAVETRIEVLGEEHPDTLTSMANLASTFSNQGQWKEAEELFVGVMETRKRVLGEEHPDTLTSMNNLAITWKYQDRTRDALALMRSCVLLRERVLGTDHHHTASSVAVLAQWENMSDLSREEQF
;
A
#
# COMPACT_ATOMS: atom_id res chain seq x y z
N MET A 1 -11.25 -9.20 5.64
CA MET A 1 -10.88 -8.67 4.30
C MET A 1 -11.27 -7.19 4.25
N VAL A 2 -10.46 -6.34 3.61
CA VAL A 2 -10.79 -4.93 3.38
C VAL A 2 -10.84 -4.69 1.88
N LEU A 3 -11.93 -4.11 1.39
CA LEU A 3 -12.04 -3.58 0.03
C LEU A 3 -11.96 -2.06 0.11
N ASP A 4 -10.84 -1.51 -0.32
CA ASP A 4 -10.61 -0.06 -0.26
C ASP A 4 -11.00 0.63 -1.58
N ASN A 5 -11.53 1.85 -1.50
CA ASN A 5 -11.81 2.75 -2.62
C ASN A 5 -12.75 2.16 -3.70
N VAL A 6 -13.80 1.46 -3.26
CA VAL A 6 -14.75 0.79 -4.16
C VAL A 6 -15.79 1.77 -4.71
N ASP A 7 -15.38 2.62 -5.66
CA ASP A 7 -16.25 3.70 -6.15
C ASP A 7 -17.10 3.33 -7.36
N ASP A 8 -16.72 2.30 -8.11
CA ASP A 8 -17.45 1.86 -9.30
C ASP A 8 -18.17 0.55 -9.05
N ALA A 9 -19.49 0.65 -8.89
CA ALA A 9 -20.34 -0.49 -8.67
C ALA A 9 -20.41 -1.44 -9.87
N ASN A 10 -20.20 -0.94 -11.10
CA ASN A 10 -20.29 -1.74 -12.32
C ASN A 10 -19.15 -2.75 -12.43
N LEU A 11 -18.00 -2.46 -11.81
CA LEU A 11 -16.89 -3.41 -11.72
C LEU A 11 -17.30 -4.68 -10.95
N PHE A 12 -18.10 -4.50 -9.88
CA PHE A 12 -18.56 -5.59 -9.03
C PHE A 12 -19.85 -6.23 -9.53
N HIS A 13 -20.73 -5.44 -10.12
CA HIS A 13 -22.02 -5.84 -10.66
C HIS A 13 -22.21 -5.20 -12.04
N PRO A 14 -21.67 -5.80 -13.12
CA PRO A 14 -21.81 -5.26 -14.46
C PRO A 14 -23.29 -5.13 -14.82
N SER A 15 -23.70 -3.92 -15.22
CA SER A 15 -25.07 -3.66 -15.65
C SER A 15 -25.35 -4.45 -16.94
N THR A 16 -26.32 -5.37 -16.92
CA THR A 16 -26.67 -6.24 -18.06
C THR A 16 -27.38 -5.51 -19.23
N ASN A 17 -27.41 -4.18 -19.24
CA ASN A 17 -28.15 -3.39 -20.23
C ASN A 17 -27.31 -3.01 -21.47
N ALA A 18 -26.62 -3.98 -22.06
CA ALA A 18 -26.04 -3.86 -23.40
C ALA A 18 -26.93 -4.53 -24.49
N SER A 19 -28.25 -4.49 -24.32
CA SER A 19 -29.22 -4.87 -25.36
C SER A 19 -30.31 -3.80 -25.49
N GLY A 20 -30.03 -2.75 -26.26
CA GLY A 20 -31.05 -1.76 -26.59
C GLY A 20 -30.51 -0.47 -27.19
N ASN A 21 -30.60 -0.37 -28.51
CA ASN A 21 -30.53 0.84 -29.34
C ASN A 21 -29.17 1.55 -29.50
N LYS A 22 -28.47 1.21 -30.58
CA LYS A 22 -27.99 2.20 -31.56
C LYS A 22 -27.92 1.56 -32.95
N ALA A 23 -28.86 1.96 -33.80
CA ALA A 23 -28.77 1.76 -35.24
C ALA A 23 -27.79 2.79 -35.84
N ALA A 24 -27.13 2.36 -36.93
CA ALA A 24 -26.42 3.11 -37.97
C ALA A 24 -24.89 3.35 -37.80
N ASN A 25 -24.16 2.60 -38.65
CA ASN A 25 -22.93 2.92 -39.40
C ASN A 25 -21.57 3.06 -38.69
N GLN A 26 -20.75 2.00 -38.69
CA GLN A 26 -19.43 1.88 -39.38
C GLN A 26 -18.67 0.58 -38.99
N PRO A 27 -17.60 0.17 -39.71
CA PRO A 27 -17.39 -1.22 -40.12
C PRO A 27 -16.64 -2.08 -39.11
N THR A 28 -16.88 -3.38 -39.28
CA THR A 28 -16.19 -4.56 -38.75
C THR A 28 -14.75 -4.35 -38.27
N ASP A 29 -14.57 -4.32 -36.94
CA ASP A 29 -13.34 -4.78 -36.30
C ASP A 29 -13.55 -6.23 -35.85
N GLU A 30 -12.88 -7.14 -36.56
CA GLU A 30 -12.69 -8.53 -36.18
C GLU A 30 -11.79 -8.61 -34.94
N ASN A 31 -12.35 -8.35 -33.75
CA ASN A 31 -11.75 -8.76 -32.48
C ASN A 31 -12.77 -8.79 -31.32
N ALA A 32 -14.04 -9.06 -31.63
CA ALA A 32 -15.03 -9.40 -30.62
C ALA A 32 -14.85 -10.87 -30.18
N ILE A 33 -13.83 -11.13 -29.35
CA ILE A 33 -13.81 -12.35 -28.53
C ILE A 33 -15.01 -12.26 -27.60
N ALA A 34 -16.00 -13.12 -27.85
CA ALA A 34 -17.18 -13.30 -27.02
C ALA A 34 -16.77 -13.61 -25.56
N SER A 35 -16.86 -12.64 -24.65
CA SER A 35 -16.67 -12.85 -23.21
C SER A 35 -18.02 -13.04 -22.51
N SER A 36 -18.76 -14.09 -22.87
CA SER A 36 -20.08 -14.38 -22.31
C SER A 36 -20.06 -15.15 -20.98
N ASP A 37 -18.97 -15.13 -20.20
CA ASP A 37 -18.87 -15.93 -18.97
C ASP A 37 -18.07 -15.29 -17.82
N GLN A 38 -17.82 -13.98 -17.85
CA GLN A 38 -17.20 -13.30 -16.71
C GLN A 38 -18.19 -13.17 -15.55
N ARG A 39 -18.05 -14.07 -14.58
CA ARG A 39 -18.73 -13.97 -13.29
C ARG A 39 -18.41 -12.60 -12.67
N PRO A 40 -19.40 -11.85 -12.15
CA PRO A 40 -19.16 -10.56 -11.52
C PRO A 40 -18.11 -10.66 -10.41
N LEU A 41 -17.26 -9.64 -10.25
CA LEU A 41 -16.22 -9.61 -9.21
C LEU A 41 -16.81 -9.83 -7.80
N ALA A 42 -18.05 -9.37 -7.56
CA ALA A 42 -18.76 -9.61 -6.31
C ALA A 42 -18.95 -11.11 -5.97
N ALA A 43 -18.94 -12.01 -6.97
CA ALA A 43 -19.08 -13.44 -6.76
C ALA A 43 -17.83 -14.09 -6.14
N TYR A 44 -16.68 -13.44 -6.23
CA TYR A 44 -15.41 -13.90 -5.65
C TYR A 44 -15.24 -13.42 -4.20
N LEU A 45 -16.10 -12.52 -3.72
CA LEU A 45 -16.06 -12.07 -2.33
C LEU A 45 -16.45 -13.24 -1.39
N PRO A 46 -15.68 -13.51 -0.32
CA PRO A 46 -15.95 -14.61 0.59
C PRO A 46 -17.33 -14.49 1.24
N LYS A 47 -18.14 -15.54 1.12
CA LYS A 47 -19.46 -15.64 1.77
C LYS A 47 -19.39 -16.64 2.91
N CYS A 48 -18.87 -16.22 4.07
CA CYS A 48 -18.79 -17.07 5.26
C CYS A 48 -19.51 -16.43 6.46
N ARG A 49 -20.01 -17.26 7.39
CA ARG A 49 -20.71 -16.78 8.60
C ARG A 49 -19.77 -16.25 9.69
N SER A 50 -18.48 -16.55 9.59
CA SER A 50 -17.47 -16.25 10.63
C SER A 50 -16.41 -15.24 10.17
N GLY A 51 -16.72 -14.43 9.14
CA GLY A 51 -15.80 -13.43 8.60
C GLY A 51 -16.53 -12.13 8.27
N THR A 52 -15.83 -11.00 8.40
CA THR A 52 -16.34 -9.67 8.03
C THR A 52 -15.51 -9.07 6.90
N VAL A 53 -16.20 -8.44 5.95
CA VAL A 53 -15.59 -7.62 4.89
C VAL A 53 -15.87 -6.17 5.22
N LEU A 54 -14.82 -5.38 5.39
CA LEU A 54 -14.94 -3.93 5.50
C LEU A 54 -14.81 -3.33 4.10
N VAL A 55 -15.72 -2.43 3.72
CA VAL A 55 -15.69 -1.75 2.42
C VAL A 55 -15.60 -0.24 2.66
N THR A 56 -14.67 0.42 1.99
CA THR A 56 -14.62 1.89 1.90
C THR A 56 -15.01 2.31 0.49
N SER A 57 -15.77 3.40 0.38
CA SER A 57 -16.24 3.90 -0.91
C SER A 57 -16.67 5.36 -0.77
N ARG A 58 -16.47 6.14 -1.82
CA ARG A 58 -17.06 7.48 -2.01
C ARG A 58 -18.42 7.40 -2.70
N SER A 59 -18.76 6.24 -3.27
CA SER A 59 -20.01 5.99 -3.99
C SER A 59 -21.03 5.29 -3.10
N MET A 60 -22.11 5.99 -2.77
CA MET A 60 -23.22 5.39 -2.02
C MET A 60 -23.84 4.21 -2.80
N ASP A 61 -23.94 4.31 -4.13
CA ASP A 61 -24.45 3.23 -4.99
C ASP A 61 -23.58 1.96 -4.89
N ALA A 62 -22.25 2.11 -4.93
CA ALA A 62 -21.35 0.98 -4.79
C ALA A 62 -21.42 0.34 -3.39
N ALA A 63 -21.51 1.17 -2.34
CA ALA A 63 -21.66 0.70 -0.97
C ALA A 63 -22.98 -0.07 -0.77
N GLU A 64 -24.10 0.44 -1.29
CA GLU A 64 -25.41 -0.22 -1.19
C GLU A 64 -25.44 -1.55 -1.92
N LYS A 65 -24.90 -1.61 -3.15
CA LYS A 65 -24.87 -2.85 -3.95
C LYS A 65 -24.02 -3.94 -3.30
N LEU A 66 -22.89 -3.57 -2.69
CA LEU A 66 -21.99 -4.54 -2.06
C LEU A 66 -22.43 -5.00 -0.66
N THR A 67 -23.00 -4.10 0.14
CA THR A 67 -23.44 -4.44 1.51
C THR A 67 -24.86 -4.99 1.57
N GLY A 68 -25.67 -4.76 0.52
CA GLY A 68 -27.05 -5.22 0.40
C GLY A 68 -28.03 -4.58 1.39
N SER A 69 -27.57 -3.70 2.29
CA SER A 69 -28.43 -3.01 3.25
C SER A 69 -27.83 -1.68 3.72
N GLN A 70 -28.65 -0.64 3.76
CA GLN A 70 -28.25 0.68 4.28
C GLN A 70 -27.86 0.66 5.77
N LYS A 71 -28.36 -0.31 6.53
CA LYS A 71 -28.06 -0.44 7.97
C LYS A 71 -26.59 -0.80 8.25
N ALA A 72 -25.89 -1.38 7.27
CA ALA A 72 -24.48 -1.72 7.39
C ALA A 72 -23.55 -0.58 6.92
N ILE A 73 -24.11 0.54 6.44
CA ILE A 73 -23.34 1.65 5.88
C ILE A 73 -23.18 2.74 6.94
N TYR A 74 -21.93 3.04 7.26
CA TYR A 74 -21.56 4.14 8.14
C TYR A 74 -21.09 5.33 7.29
N ARG A 75 -21.93 6.36 7.18
CA ARG A 75 -21.56 7.59 6.46
C ARG A 75 -20.58 8.40 7.30
N ILE A 76 -19.40 8.65 6.74
CA ILE A 76 -18.40 9.51 7.36
C ILE A 76 -18.63 10.94 6.88
N SER A 77 -18.98 11.84 7.79
CA SER A 77 -19.11 13.27 7.55
C SER A 77 -17.78 14.00 7.75
N THR A 78 -17.73 15.28 7.37
CA THR A 78 -16.62 16.16 7.76
C THR A 78 -16.54 16.27 9.28
N MET A 79 -15.36 16.63 9.80
CA MET A 79 -15.17 16.77 11.24
C MET A 79 -15.96 17.94 11.79
N ASP A 80 -16.31 17.87 13.07
CA ASP A 80 -16.83 19.03 13.79
C ASP A 80 -15.70 20.03 14.15
N ASP A 81 -16.11 21.19 14.64
CA ASP A 81 -15.22 22.28 15.04
C ASP A 81 -14.14 21.84 16.05
N THR A 82 -14.51 20.96 16.99
CA THR A 82 -13.62 20.55 18.08
C THR A 82 -12.54 19.61 17.58
N LEU A 83 -12.93 18.60 16.79
CA LEU A 83 -12.01 17.65 16.17
C LEU A 83 -11.13 18.33 15.12
N GLY A 84 -11.69 19.26 14.33
CA GLY A 84 -10.93 20.04 13.35
C GLY A 84 -9.84 20.89 14.01
N LEU A 85 -10.17 21.59 15.10
CA LEU A 85 -9.19 22.38 15.86
C LEU A 85 -8.14 21.49 16.53
N GLN A 86 -8.54 20.35 17.07
CA GLN A 86 -7.62 19.38 17.68
C GLN A 86 -6.65 18.81 16.63
N LEU A 87 -7.14 18.40 15.46
CA LEU A 87 -6.27 17.93 14.37
C LEU A 87 -5.30 19.03 13.94
N PHE A 88 -5.80 20.25 13.74
CA PHE A 88 -4.95 21.36 13.32
C PHE A 88 -3.86 21.66 14.34
N ARG A 89 -4.20 21.66 15.64
CA ARG A 89 -3.22 21.82 16.72
C ARG A 89 -2.18 20.70 16.75
N ASN A 90 -2.58 19.46 16.47
CA ASN A 90 -1.66 18.33 16.41
C ASN A 90 -0.72 18.39 15.20
N LYS A 91 -1.13 19.04 14.12
CA LYS A 91 -0.37 19.14 12.87
C LYS A 91 0.46 20.41 12.75
N LEU A 92 0.06 21.51 13.39
CA LEU A 92 0.77 22.78 13.32
C LEU A 92 1.85 22.88 14.41
N ASN A 93 3.04 23.33 14.02
CA ASN A 93 4.15 23.55 14.94
C ASN A 93 4.05 24.95 15.56
N GLY A 94 4.00 25.00 16.90
CA GLY A 94 3.96 26.25 17.65
C GLY A 94 2.56 26.83 17.86
N ASP A 95 2.51 28.00 18.51
CA ASP A 95 1.25 28.68 18.81
C ASP A 95 0.69 29.40 17.59
N PHE A 96 -0.64 29.55 17.58
CA PHE A 96 -1.38 30.20 16.51
C PHE A 96 -2.55 31.00 17.06
N ASP A 97 -2.94 32.03 16.29
CA ASP A 97 -4.14 32.81 16.56
C ASP A 97 -5.39 31.94 16.35
N LYS A 98 -6.22 31.83 17.40
CA LYS A 98 -7.37 30.91 17.42
C LYS A 98 -8.49 31.37 16.48
N ASP A 99 -8.68 32.67 16.31
CA ASP A 99 -9.72 33.22 15.45
C ASP A 99 -9.36 33.00 13.97
N ALA A 100 -8.11 33.27 13.60
CA ALA A 100 -7.59 32.96 12.27
C ALA A 100 -7.61 31.45 11.98
N ALA A 101 -7.33 30.61 12.97
CA ALA A 101 -7.44 29.15 12.83
C ALA A 101 -8.89 28.71 12.61
N ALA A 102 -9.85 29.25 13.37
CA ALA A 102 -11.27 28.95 13.18
C ALA A 102 -11.77 29.37 11.78
N ASP A 103 -11.35 30.55 11.31
CA ASP A 103 -11.66 31.01 9.95
C ASP A 103 -11.07 30.12 8.86
N LEU A 104 -9.83 29.64 9.05
CA LEU A 104 -9.18 28.72 8.14
C LEU A 104 -9.89 27.36 8.13
N LEU A 105 -10.23 26.81 9.28
CA LEU A 105 -10.89 25.51 9.37
C LEU A 105 -12.27 25.50 8.70
N ARG A 106 -13.04 26.59 8.85
CA ARG A 106 -14.28 26.80 8.09
C ARG A 106 -14.03 26.85 6.58
N ALA A 107 -12.98 27.55 6.15
CA ALA A 107 -12.62 27.61 4.73
C ALA A 107 -12.14 26.27 4.16
N LEU A 108 -11.65 25.36 5.00
CA LEU A 108 -11.21 24.01 4.63
C LEU A 108 -12.34 22.96 4.77
N ASP A 109 -13.57 23.40 5.09
CA ASP A 109 -14.76 22.58 5.35
C ASP A 109 -14.52 21.45 6.37
N TYR A 110 -13.58 21.66 7.29
CA TYR A 110 -13.18 20.68 8.27
C TYR A 110 -12.78 19.31 7.68
N ILE A 111 -12.28 19.29 6.44
CA ILE A 111 -11.81 18.07 5.79
C ILE A 111 -10.41 17.72 6.34
N PRO A 112 -10.21 16.53 6.95
CA PRO A 112 -8.95 16.18 7.62
C PRO A 112 -7.70 16.30 6.74
N LEU A 113 -7.82 15.91 5.47
CA LEU A 113 -6.73 15.97 4.51
C LEU A 113 -6.35 17.42 4.18
N ALA A 114 -7.35 18.30 3.91
CA ALA A 114 -7.12 19.71 3.62
C ALA A 114 -6.48 20.42 4.84
N ILE A 115 -6.94 20.12 6.05
CA ILE A 115 -6.36 20.62 7.31
C ILE A 115 -4.90 20.18 7.45
N THR A 116 -4.61 18.90 7.23
CA THR A 116 -3.25 18.34 7.36
C THR A 116 -2.29 18.98 6.36
N GLN A 117 -2.72 19.13 5.11
CA GLN A 117 -1.92 19.76 4.06
C GLN A 117 -1.71 21.26 4.30
N ALA A 118 -2.74 21.98 4.76
CA ALA A 118 -2.62 23.39 5.14
C ALA A 118 -1.62 23.58 6.29
N ALA A 119 -1.70 22.76 7.33
CA ALA A 119 -0.75 22.80 8.45
C ALA A 119 0.68 22.49 8.00
N ALA A 120 0.86 21.47 7.16
CA ALA A 120 2.17 21.10 6.60
C ALA A 120 2.80 22.26 5.79
N TYR A 121 1.98 22.92 4.96
CA TYR A 121 2.40 24.12 4.23
C TYR A 121 2.87 25.22 5.18
N ILE A 122 2.06 25.56 6.19
CA ILE A 122 2.38 26.64 7.13
C ILE A 122 3.67 26.32 7.89
N ASN A 123 3.81 25.09 8.39
CA ASN A 123 5.02 24.64 9.11
C ASN A 123 6.27 24.79 8.27
N ARG A 124 6.24 24.29 7.03
CA ARG A 124 7.41 24.31 6.13
C ARG A 124 7.80 25.74 5.74
N ARG A 125 6.83 26.64 5.70
CA ARG A 125 7.01 28.04 5.34
C ARG A 125 7.21 28.96 6.55
N ALA A 126 7.18 28.45 7.77
CA ALA A 126 7.42 29.25 8.97
C ALA A 126 8.85 29.84 8.97
N PRO A 127 9.05 31.09 9.45
CA PRO A 127 8.04 32.04 9.93
C PRO A 127 7.43 32.91 8.81
N ARG A 128 7.76 32.66 7.54
CA ARG A 128 7.30 33.46 6.39
C ARG A 128 5.82 33.24 6.04
N ALA A 129 5.23 32.15 6.51
CA ALA A 129 3.79 31.91 6.47
C ALA A 129 3.24 31.75 7.88
N SER A 130 2.12 32.43 8.12
CA SER A 130 1.22 32.25 9.26
C SER A 130 -0.13 31.70 8.79
N VAL A 131 -0.96 31.28 9.75
CA VAL A 131 -2.35 30.86 9.50
C VAL A 131 -3.11 31.90 8.67
N LYS A 132 -2.98 33.18 9.02
CA LYS A 132 -3.66 34.28 8.32
C LYS A 132 -3.19 34.44 6.87
N THR A 133 -1.87 34.46 6.66
CA THR A 133 -1.33 34.60 5.29
C THR A 133 -1.66 33.41 4.40
N TYR A 134 -1.76 32.19 4.98
CA TYR A 134 -2.19 31.01 4.23
C TYR A 134 -3.68 31.09 3.87
N LEU A 135 -4.53 31.50 4.81
CA LEU A 135 -5.96 31.70 4.57
C LEU A 135 -6.22 32.71 3.45
N ASP A 136 -5.45 33.80 3.40
CA ASP A 136 -5.55 34.79 2.32
C ASP A 136 -5.19 34.18 0.96
N ALA A 137 -4.08 33.43 0.89
CA ALA A 137 -3.65 32.73 -0.33
C ALA A 137 -4.67 31.66 -0.77
N PHE A 138 -5.26 30.94 0.18
CA PHE A 138 -6.31 29.95 -0.06
C PHE A 138 -7.54 30.60 -0.68
N ARG A 139 -8.07 31.67 -0.06
CA ARG A 139 -9.23 32.43 -0.57
C ARG A 139 -8.97 33.05 -1.94
N GLU A 140 -7.75 33.51 -2.21
CA GLU A 140 -7.36 34.02 -3.52
C GLU A 140 -7.36 32.91 -4.58
N SER A 141 -6.79 31.74 -4.26
CA SER A 141 -6.77 30.58 -5.15
C SER A 141 -8.18 30.07 -5.47
N ASP A 142 -9.04 29.99 -4.46
CA ASP A 142 -10.44 29.55 -4.56
C ASP A 142 -11.26 30.46 -5.52
N LYS A 143 -11.18 31.78 -5.30
CA LYS A 143 -11.84 32.78 -6.14
C LYS A 143 -11.41 32.73 -7.61
N LYS A 144 -10.11 32.50 -7.87
CA LYS A 144 -9.57 32.48 -9.24
C LYS A 144 -10.06 31.29 -10.05
N LYS A 145 -10.52 30.20 -9.41
CA LYS A 145 -10.74 28.92 -10.09
C LYS A 145 -12.10 28.26 -9.89
N GLY A 146 -13.04 28.94 -9.23
CA GLY A 146 -14.45 28.53 -9.23
C GLY A 146 -15.01 28.25 -10.63
N SER A 147 -14.45 28.82 -11.70
CA SER A 147 -14.85 28.55 -13.09
C SER A 147 -14.19 27.32 -13.75
N LEU A 148 -12.98 26.91 -13.33
CA LEU A 148 -12.23 25.81 -13.95
C LEU A 148 -12.65 24.43 -13.42
N LEU A 149 -13.10 24.36 -12.16
CA LEU A 149 -13.59 23.14 -11.52
C LEU A 149 -15.06 22.84 -11.83
N ASN A 150 -15.75 23.75 -12.54
CA ASN A 150 -17.11 23.55 -13.04
C ASN A 150 -17.15 22.94 -14.46
N ARG A 151 -16.00 22.61 -15.07
CA ARG A 151 -15.97 21.86 -16.33
C ARG A 151 -16.06 20.38 -16.03
N ASP A 152 -17.18 19.81 -16.44
CA ASP A 152 -17.47 18.38 -16.44
C ASP A 152 -16.60 17.69 -17.50
N ALA A 153 -15.34 17.41 -17.14
CA ALA A 153 -14.50 16.50 -17.89
C ALA A 153 -14.89 15.10 -17.43
N GLY A 154 -15.87 14.50 -18.12
CA GLY A 154 -16.48 13.22 -17.77
C GLY A 154 -15.47 12.19 -17.27
N ASP A 155 -15.81 11.58 -16.14
CA ASP A 155 -15.04 10.59 -15.36
C ASP A 155 -13.85 11.12 -14.56
N LEU A 156 -13.95 12.36 -14.05
CA LEU A 156 -13.30 12.66 -12.77
C LEU A 156 -14.17 12.00 -11.70
N ARG A 157 -13.67 10.96 -11.03
CA ARG A 157 -14.31 10.30 -9.85
C ARG A 157 -14.46 11.25 -8.64
N ARG A 158 -14.79 12.51 -8.89
CA ARG A 158 -15.01 13.60 -7.95
C ARG A 158 -16.46 13.53 -7.53
N ASP A 159 -16.68 13.44 -6.23
CA ASP A 159 -17.99 13.69 -5.66
C ASP A 159 -18.25 15.21 -5.74
N GLU A 160 -19.17 15.62 -6.63
CA GLU A 160 -19.56 17.02 -6.80
C GLU A 160 -20.15 17.64 -5.53
N THR A 161 -20.63 16.80 -4.60
CA THR A 161 -21.17 17.24 -3.32
C THR A 161 -20.09 17.60 -2.30
N VAL A 162 -18.83 17.23 -2.56
CA VAL A 162 -17.68 17.53 -1.70
C VAL A 162 -17.03 18.84 -2.14
N SER A 163 -16.75 19.69 -1.15
CA SER A 163 -16.10 20.98 -1.35
C SER A 163 -14.73 20.87 -2.04
N ASN A 164 -14.37 21.93 -2.77
CA ASN A 164 -13.09 22.05 -3.46
C ASN A 164 -11.91 22.30 -2.53
N SER A 165 -12.12 22.33 -1.21
CA SER A 165 -11.09 22.65 -0.22
C SER A 165 -9.80 21.84 -0.37
N VAL A 166 -9.88 20.53 -0.64
CA VAL A 166 -8.69 19.69 -0.88
C VAL A 166 -7.94 20.12 -2.15
N VAL A 167 -8.66 20.37 -3.26
CA VAL A 167 -8.06 20.78 -4.53
C VAL A 167 -7.45 22.16 -4.43
N THR A 168 -8.13 23.09 -3.75
CA THR A 168 -7.63 24.45 -3.51
C THR A 168 -6.35 24.40 -2.66
N THR A 169 -6.33 23.60 -1.59
CA THR A 169 -5.14 23.37 -0.77
C THR A 169 -4.00 22.76 -1.60
N TRP A 170 -4.27 21.70 -2.37
CA TRP A 170 -3.28 21.07 -3.25
C TRP A 170 -2.68 22.08 -4.22
N GLN A 171 -3.50 22.93 -4.83
CA GLN A 171 -3.04 23.91 -5.80
C GLN A 171 -2.17 25.01 -5.18
N VAL A 172 -2.57 25.55 -4.02
CA VAL A 172 -1.75 26.54 -3.29
C VAL A 172 -0.38 25.96 -3.00
N THR A 173 -0.35 24.71 -2.54
CA THR A 173 0.88 23.99 -2.21
C THR A 173 1.70 23.67 -3.47
N PHE A 174 1.09 23.19 -4.55
CA PHE A 174 1.77 22.84 -5.79
C PHE A 174 2.44 24.05 -6.44
N GLU A 175 1.75 25.21 -6.48
CA GLU A 175 2.32 26.44 -6.99
C GLU A 175 3.52 26.92 -6.16
N GLN A 176 3.47 26.69 -4.84
CA GLN A 176 4.60 26.96 -3.96
C GLN A 176 5.77 26.01 -4.22
N ILE A 177 5.53 24.70 -4.38
CA ILE A 177 6.56 23.71 -4.71
C ILE A 177 7.22 24.06 -6.04
N ARG A 178 6.44 24.42 -7.07
CA ARG A 178 6.98 24.85 -8.37
C ARG A 178 7.97 26.01 -8.28
N ARG A 179 7.80 26.91 -7.30
CA ARG A 179 8.70 28.06 -7.07
C ARG A 179 9.90 27.70 -6.20
N GLU A 180 9.70 26.81 -5.23
CA GLU A 180 10.73 26.40 -4.26
C GLU A 180 11.68 25.35 -4.84
N ARG A 181 11.13 24.31 -5.47
CA ARG A 181 11.87 23.17 -6.03
C ARG A 181 11.13 22.65 -7.27
N PRO A 182 11.44 23.18 -8.47
CA PRO A 182 10.76 22.80 -9.71
C PRO A 182 10.86 21.29 -10.04
N SER A 183 11.96 20.64 -9.68
CA SER A 183 12.15 19.19 -9.84
C SER A 183 11.13 18.39 -9.03
N ALA A 184 10.85 18.75 -7.78
CA ALA A 184 9.80 18.10 -6.97
C ALA A 184 8.42 18.25 -7.61
N ALA A 185 8.14 19.39 -8.24
CA ALA A 185 6.89 19.56 -8.99
C ALA A 185 6.86 18.68 -10.26
N LYS A 186 8.00 18.48 -10.94
CA LYS A 186 8.13 17.53 -12.07
C LYS A 186 7.89 16.10 -11.57
N LEU A 187 8.47 15.71 -10.43
CA LEU A 187 8.26 14.41 -9.81
C LEU A 187 6.78 14.17 -9.47
N LEU A 188 6.12 15.13 -8.81
CA LEU A 188 4.71 14.99 -8.47
C LEU A 188 3.81 14.94 -9.71
N SER A 189 4.15 15.70 -10.76
CA SER A 189 3.46 15.63 -12.05
C SER A 189 3.67 14.27 -12.71
N PHE A 190 4.87 13.71 -12.62
CA PHE A 190 5.19 12.37 -13.12
C PHE A 190 4.41 11.28 -12.37
N MET A 191 4.33 11.37 -11.04
CA MET A 191 3.51 10.48 -10.22
C MET A 191 2.03 10.46 -10.63
N SER A 192 1.51 11.55 -11.20
CA SER A 192 0.09 11.64 -11.62
C SER A 192 -0.28 10.73 -12.81
N PHE A 193 0.70 10.19 -13.53
CA PHE A 193 0.47 9.20 -14.59
C PHE A 193 0.22 7.79 -14.05
N PHE A 194 0.48 7.55 -12.77
CA PHE A 194 0.35 6.23 -12.15
C PHE A 194 -0.91 6.14 -11.28
N ASN A 195 -1.23 4.92 -10.87
CA ASN A 195 -2.18 4.71 -9.79
C ASN A 195 -1.62 5.39 -8.51
N PRO A 196 -2.41 6.19 -7.76
CA PRO A 196 -1.93 6.94 -6.60
C PRO A 196 -1.51 6.07 -5.41
N GLN A 197 -1.72 4.75 -5.46
CA GLN A 197 -1.30 3.80 -4.44
C GLN A 197 -0.20 2.87 -4.95
N SER A 198 0.74 2.52 -4.06
CA SER A 198 1.77 1.49 -4.27
C SER A 198 2.64 1.71 -5.52
N ILE A 199 2.99 2.97 -5.82
CA ILE A 199 3.95 3.27 -6.89
C ILE A 199 5.34 2.82 -6.43
N PRO A 200 5.99 1.88 -7.14
CA PRO A 200 7.33 1.45 -6.78
C PRO A 200 8.34 2.58 -6.98
N GLU A 201 9.19 2.81 -5.99
CA GLU A 201 10.17 3.90 -6.01
C GLU A 201 11.07 3.88 -7.25
N PHE A 202 11.54 2.70 -7.68
CA PHE A 202 12.44 2.56 -8.82
C PHE A 202 11.87 3.12 -10.14
N VAL A 203 10.54 3.11 -10.31
CA VAL A 203 9.86 3.67 -11.50
C VAL A 203 9.98 5.19 -11.54
N LEU A 204 10.20 5.81 -10.37
CA LEU A 204 10.21 7.25 -10.20
C LEU A 204 11.60 7.86 -10.36
N HIS A 205 12.69 7.09 -10.35
CA HIS A 205 14.05 7.62 -10.45
C HIS A 205 14.32 8.31 -11.79
N ASP A 206 13.69 7.85 -12.88
CA ASP A 206 13.89 8.42 -14.22
C ASP A 206 13.04 9.68 -14.52
N TYR A 207 12.30 10.22 -13.53
CA TYR A 207 11.38 11.34 -13.73
C TYR A 207 12.05 12.62 -14.26
N SER A 208 13.35 12.76 -14.02
CA SER A 208 14.14 13.93 -14.39
C SER A 208 14.75 13.81 -15.78
N THR A 209 14.89 12.59 -16.34
CA THR A 209 15.59 12.35 -17.61
C THR A 209 14.98 13.18 -18.73
N ASP A 210 15.68 14.24 -19.13
CA ASP A 210 15.43 14.86 -20.43
C ASP A 210 15.92 13.87 -21.48
N LEU A 211 15.16 13.72 -22.58
CA LEU A 211 15.45 12.81 -23.71
C LEU A 211 16.77 13.12 -24.46
N THR A 212 17.70 13.85 -23.85
CA THR A 212 18.97 14.35 -24.37
C THR A 212 20.17 13.61 -23.78
N GLY A 213 20.09 12.28 -23.61
CA GLY A 213 21.21 11.35 -23.81
C GLY A 213 22.55 11.55 -23.09
N ASN A 214 22.66 12.33 -22.02
CA ASN A 214 23.89 12.45 -21.22
C ASN A 214 23.53 12.35 -19.74
N VAL A 215 23.87 11.22 -19.11
CA VAL A 215 23.59 10.98 -17.69
C VAL A 215 24.88 10.58 -16.99
N ASP A 216 25.39 11.48 -16.14
CA ASP A 216 26.31 11.15 -15.06
C ASP A 216 25.46 10.58 -13.90
N ARG A 217 25.42 9.26 -13.80
CA ARG A 217 24.51 8.48 -12.93
C ARG A 217 24.75 8.66 -11.42
N ASP A 218 25.86 9.27 -11.02
CA ASP A 218 26.27 9.39 -9.61
C ASP A 218 25.68 10.64 -8.91
N ALA A 219 25.08 11.59 -9.65
CA ALA A 219 24.50 12.82 -9.10
C ALA A 219 22.96 12.77 -8.93
N GLU A 220 22.27 11.81 -9.55
CA GLU A 220 20.79 11.76 -9.58
C GLU A 220 20.15 11.25 -8.27
N SER A 221 20.88 10.47 -7.47
CA SER A 221 20.36 9.85 -6.23
C SER A 221 20.02 10.85 -5.14
N ASP A 222 20.81 11.91 -4.97
CA ASP A 222 20.59 12.92 -3.92
C ASP A 222 19.43 13.85 -4.28
N ASP A 223 19.26 14.17 -5.57
CA ASP A 223 18.18 15.03 -6.04
C ASP A 223 16.80 14.38 -5.88
N PHE A 224 16.67 13.08 -6.18
CA PHE A 224 15.41 12.35 -6.02
C PHE A 224 14.93 12.33 -4.56
N GLU A 225 15.81 11.99 -3.62
CA GLU A 225 15.45 11.89 -2.20
C GLU A 225 15.10 13.27 -1.63
N ASP A 226 15.83 14.31 -1.99
CA ASP A 226 15.48 15.69 -1.64
C ASP A 226 14.11 16.10 -2.18
N ASP A 227 13.82 15.78 -3.45
CA ASP A 227 12.54 16.06 -4.10
C ASP A 227 11.38 15.34 -3.41
N LEU A 228 11.58 14.06 -3.10
CA LEU A 228 10.64 13.26 -2.32
C LEU A 228 10.43 13.87 -0.92
N ASN A 229 11.49 14.33 -0.27
CA ASN A 229 11.43 14.99 1.04
C ASN A 229 10.68 16.33 1.00
N VAL A 230 10.74 17.09 -0.11
CA VAL A 230 9.88 18.27 -0.31
C VAL A 230 8.42 17.87 -0.36
N LEU A 231 8.07 16.85 -1.16
CA LEU A 231 6.69 16.38 -1.30
C LEU A 231 6.13 15.82 0.02
N ARG A 232 6.95 15.06 0.76
CA ARG A 232 6.62 14.55 2.10
C ARG A 232 6.45 15.69 3.11
N GLY A 233 7.32 16.69 3.06
CA GLY A 233 7.26 17.87 3.92
C GLY A 233 5.97 18.68 3.75
N TYR A 234 5.39 18.67 2.55
CA TYR A 234 4.08 19.25 2.27
C TYR A 234 2.90 18.28 2.47
N SER A 235 3.15 17.06 2.97
CA SER A 235 2.14 16.01 3.16
C SER A 235 1.36 15.66 1.88
N LEU A 236 2.05 15.67 0.73
CA LEU A 236 1.47 15.28 -0.57
C LEU A 236 1.68 13.80 -0.89
N VAL A 237 2.75 13.21 -0.35
CA VAL A 237 3.08 11.79 -0.52
C VAL A 237 3.45 11.18 0.82
N SER A 238 3.17 9.89 0.97
CA SER A 238 3.59 9.07 2.10
C SER A 238 4.24 7.80 1.60
N MET A 239 5.29 7.37 2.28
CA MET A 239 5.87 6.04 2.04
C MET A 239 5.07 5.02 2.86
N THR A 240 4.51 4.02 2.20
CA THR A 240 4.02 2.82 2.87
C THR A 240 5.22 2.01 3.37
N ALA A 241 5.10 1.41 4.55
CA ALA A 241 6.24 0.80 5.26
C ALA A 241 6.96 -0.24 4.40
N ALA A 242 8.28 -0.35 4.61
CA ALA A 242 9.21 -1.21 3.87
C ALA A 242 8.85 -2.70 3.81
N GLN A 243 7.84 -3.16 4.57
CA GLN A 243 7.38 -4.54 4.58
C GLN A 243 6.79 -4.95 3.22
N ASP A 244 5.94 -4.10 2.64
CA ASP A 244 5.33 -4.33 1.31
C ASP A 244 6.38 -4.17 0.20
N MET A 245 7.35 -3.26 0.40
CA MET A 245 8.45 -3.04 -0.54
C MET A 245 9.49 -4.16 -0.50
N CYS A 246 9.80 -4.77 0.65
CA CYS A 246 10.71 -5.92 0.71
C CYS A 246 10.11 -7.12 -0.02
N GLU A 247 8.83 -7.41 0.21
CA GLU A 247 8.12 -8.49 -0.47
C GLU A 247 8.03 -8.23 -1.98
N TYR A 248 7.72 -7.00 -2.38
CA TYR A 248 7.73 -6.58 -3.78
C TYR A 248 9.14 -6.68 -4.40
N MET A 249 10.19 -6.21 -3.73
CA MET A 249 11.58 -6.28 -4.21
C MET A 249 12.09 -7.73 -4.34
N LEU A 250 11.64 -8.63 -3.45
CA LEU A 250 11.89 -10.07 -3.57
C LEU A 250 11.25 -10.66 -4.83
N THR A 251 10.04 -10.21 -5.21
CA THR A 251 9.37 -10.71 -6.43
C THR A 251 10.02 -10.25 -7.73
N ILE A 252 10.66 -9.08 -7.76
CA ILE A 252 11.39 -8.56 -8.93
C ILE A 252 12.88 -8.91 -8.94
N GLY A 253 13.36 -9.68 -7.95
CA GLY A 253 14.73 -10.21 -7.90
C GLY A 253 15.83 -9.22 -7.48
N ASN A 254 15.48 -8.03 -6.99
CA ASN A 254 16.46 -7.03 -6.54
C ASN A 254 16.81 -7.23 -5.06
N TYR A 255 17.56 -8.29 -4.78
CA TYR A 255 17.81 -8.76 -3.41
C TYR A 255 18.74 -7.85 -2.59
N THR A 256 19.60 -7.05 -3.22
CA THR A 256 20.52 -6.14 -2.52
C THR A 256 19.78 -4.96 -1.89
N VAL A 257 18.79 -4.40 -2.60
CA VAL A 257 17.94 -3.34 -2.06
C VAL A 257 16.98 -3.90 -1.02
N ALA A 258 16.40 -5.09 -1.26
CA ALA A 258 15.55 -5.78 -0.28
C ALA A 258 16.29 -6.04 1.04
N GLU A 259 17.57 -6.41 0.98
CA GLU A 259 18.38 -6.64 2.19
C GLU A 259 18.62 -5.34 2.95
N ARG A 260 19.05 -4.28 2.27
CA ARG A 260 19.32 -2.97 2.90
C ARG A 260 18.06 -2.44 3.60
N LEU A 261 16.91 -2.52 2.93
CA LEU A 261 15.62 -2.10 3.50
C LEU A 261 15.18 -3.02 4.65
N GLY A 262 15.35 -4.33 4.49
CA GLY A 262 15.03 -5.32 5.53
C GLY A 262 15.84 -5.13 6.81
N ARG A 263 17.15 -4.91 6.70
CA ARG A 263 18.02 -4.59 7.85
C ARG A 263 17.54 -3.33 8.57
N LYS A 264 17.27 -2.25 7.82
CA LYS A 264 16.82 -0.99 8.41
C LYS A 264 15.47 -1.13 9.11
N ALA A 265 14.54 -1.89 8.51
CA ALA A 265 13.23 -2.16 9.10
C ALA A 265 13.35 -2.96 10.41
N VAL A 266 14.22 -3.96 10.46
CA VAL A 266 14.49 -4.74 11.69
C VAL A 266 15.06 -3.86 12.79
N GLU A 267 16.11 -3.08 12.49
CA GLU A 267 16.74 -2.15 13.47
C GLU A 267 15.70 -1.20 14.09
N THR A 268 14.94 -0.49 13.25
CA THR A 268 13.94 0.47 13.72
C THR A 268 12.83 -0.20 14.53
N ARG A 269 12.41 -1.42 14.16
CA ARG A 269 11.36 -2.14 14.90
C ARG A 269 11.85 -2.70 16.22
N ILE A 270 13.10 -3.13 16.32
CA ILE A 270 13.71 -3.50 17.61
C ILE A 270 13.73 -2.28 18.54
N GLU A 271 14.12 -1.11 18.04
CA GLU A 271 14.17 0.13 18.84
C GLU A 271 12.78 0.57 19.34
N VAL A 272 11.75 0.46 18.49
CA VAL A 272 10.41 1.00 18.78
C VAL A 272 9.51 0.00 19.50
N LEU A 273 9.54 -1.28 19.12
CA LEU A 273 8.58 -2.32 19.53
C LEU A 273 9.22 -3.40 20.41
N GLY A 274 10.55 -3.50 20.39
CA GLY A 274 11.29 -4.60 21.03
C GLY A 274 11.48 -5.81 20.11
N GLU A 275 12.43 -6.66 20.50
CA GLU A 275 12.90 -7.82 19.71
C GLU A 275 11.85 -8.92 19.55
N GLU A 276 11.01 -9.15 20.56
CA GLU A 276 10.00 -10.21 20.57
C GLU A 276 8.65 -9.80 19.95
N HIS A 277 8.50 -8.54 19.50
CA HIS A 277 7.23 -8.07 18.95
C HIS A 277 6.90 -8.78 17.63
N PRO A 278 5.64 -9.21 17.38
CA PRO A 278 5.26 -9.94 16.17
C PRO A 278 5.68 -9.27 14.85
N ASP A 279 5.58 -7.94 14.77
CA ASP A 279 6.02 -7.19 13.58
C ASP A 279 7.55 -7.17 13.41
N THR A 280 8.31 -7.12 14.51
CA THR A 280 9.77 -7.24 14.49
C THR A 280 10.16 -8.62 13.97
N LEU A 281 9.55 -9.67 14.51
CA LEU A 281 9.77 -11.07 14.09
C LEU A 281 9.39 -11.30 12.62
N THR A 282 8.34 -10.64 12.13
CA THR A 282 7.95 -10.69 10.71
C THR A 282 9.00 -10.02 9.81
N SER A 283 9.56 -8.90 10.26
CA SER A 283 10.64 -8.22 9.53
C SER A 283 11.89 -9.07 9.43
N MET A 284 12.26 -9.73 10.53
CA MET A 284 13.41 -10.63 10.59
C MET A 284 13.19 -11.86 9.70
N ALA A 285 11.99 -12.44 9.69
CA ALA A 285 11.65 -13.54 8.77
C ALA A 285 11.78 -13.12 7.30
N ASN A 286 11.33 -11.91 6.95
CA ASN A 286 11.44 -11.40 5.59
C ASN A 286 12.90 -11.14 5.19
N LEU A 287 13.72 -10.61 6.11
CA LEU A 287 15.16 -10.46 5.88
C LEU A 287 15.86 -11.82 5.70
N ALA A 288 15.46 -12.85 6.45
CA ALA A 288 15.97 -14.21 6.29
C ALA A 288 15.59 -14.83 4.94
N SER A 289 14.37 -14.56 4.45
CA SER A 289 13.96 -14.91 3.08
C SER A 289 14.83 -14.22 2.04
N THR A 290 15.18 -12.94 2.25
CA THR A 290 16.10 -12.23 1.36
C THR A 290 17.47 -12.89 1.31
N PHE A 291 18.07 -13.24 2.45
CA PHE A 291 19.34 -13.97 2.49
C PHE A 291 19.26 -15.32 1.78
N SER A 292 18.17 -16.07 1.98
CA SER A 292 17.93 -17.33 1.27
C SER A 292 17.93 -17.12 -0.24
N ASN A 293 17.21 -16.11 -0.74
CA ASN A 293 17.16 -15.83 -2.18
C ASN A 293 18.50 -15.34 -2.77
N GLN A 294 19.39 -14.78 -1.94
CA GLN A 294 20.77 -14.45 -2.33
C GLN A 294 21.73 -15.65 -2.27
N GLY A 295 21.30 -16.81 -1.77
CA GLY A 295 22.17 -17.95 -1.52
C GLY A 295 23.00 -17.84 -0.23
N GLN A 296 22.72 -16.86 0.63
CA GLN A 296 23.31 -16.69 1.95
C GLN A 296 22.59 -17.57 2.97
N TRP A 297 22.71 -18.89 2.79
CA TRP A 297 21.89 -19.86 3.50
C TRP A 297 22.18 -19.92 5.01
N LYS A 298 23.40 -19.58 5.44
CA LYS A 298 23.79 -19.60 6.86
C LYS A 298 23.15 -18.45 7.62
N GLU A 299 23.25 -17.25 7.07
CA GLU A 299 22.66 -16.03 7.62
C GLU A 299 21.13 -16.14 7.65
N ALA A 300 20.53 -16.73 6.61
CA ALA A 300 19.11 -17.05 6.59
C ALA A 300 18.71 -18.04 7.69
N GLU A 301 19.48 -19.12 7.87
CA GLU A 301 19.20 -20.14 8.88
C GLU A 301 19.27 -19.55 10.29
N GLU A 302 20.34 -18.85 10.63
CA GLU A 302 20.52 -18.23 11.96
C GLU A 302 19.31 -17.35 12.32
N LEU A 303 18.87 -16.53 11.36
CA LEU A 303 17.76 -15.61 11.56
C LEU A 303 16.41 -16.35 11.61
N PHE A 304 16.17 -17.34 10.74
CA PHE A 304 14.95 -18.15 10.78
C PHE A 304 14.82 -18.99 12.05
N VAL A 305 15.91 -19.59 12.54
CA VAL A 305 15.92 -20.34 13.81
C VAL A 305 15.57 -19.41 14.97
N GLY A 306 16.21 -18.24 15.05
CA GLY A 306 15.92 -17.26 16.11
C GLY A 306 14.47 -16.78 16.11
N VAL A 307 13.91 -16.48 14.93
CA VAL A 307 12.51 -16.08 14.78
C VAL A 307 11.56 -17.22 15.14
N MET A 308 11.83 -18.44 14.67
CA MET A 308 10.97 -19.60 14.89
C MET A 308 10.91 -19.97 16.37
N GLU A 309 12.04 -20.03 17.08
CA GLU A 309 12.07 -20.30 18.52
C GLU A 309 11.38 -19.19 19.33
N THR A 310 11.56 -17.94 18.93
CA THR A 310 10.90 -16.81 19.62
C THR A 310 9.39 -16.82 19.38
N ARG A 311 8.92 -17.05 18.16
CA ARG A 311 7.48 -17.22 17.87
C ARG A 311 6.90 -18.43 18.59
N LYS A 312 7.62 -19.55 18.66
CA LYS A 312 7.21 -20.73 19.42
C LYS A 312 7.05 -20.43 20.92
N ARG A 313 7.94 -19.63 21.51
CA ARG A 313 7.86 -19.18 22.91
C ARG A 313 6.72 -18.18 23.16
N VAL A 314 6.56 -17.19 22.28
CA VAL A 314 5.65 -16.04 22.50
C VAL A 314 4.22 -16.32 22.02
N LEU A 315 4.07 -16.96 20.86
CA LEU A 315 2.78 -17.21 20.20
C LEU A 315 2.31 -18.65 20.34
N GLY A 316 3.24 -19.57 20.63
CA GLY A 316 2.98 -21.01 20.69
C GLY A 316 3.36 -21.74 19.40
N GLU A 317 3.51 -23.06 19.51
CA GLU A 317 3.94 -23.95 18.43
C GLU A 317 2.90 -24.09 17.31
N GLU A 318 1.62 -24.00 17.65
CA GLU A 318 0.50 -24.13 16.71
C GLU A 318 0.14 -22.81 16.00
N HIS A 319 0.77 -21.69 16.36
CA HIS A 319 0.44 -20.39 15.76
C HIS A 319 0.82 -20.35 14.26
N PRO A 320 -0.05 -19.81 13.37
CA PRO A 320 0.22 -19.76 11.93
C PRO A 320 1.59 -19.18 11.54
N ASP A 321 2.04 -18.13 12.23
CA ASP A 321 3.34 -17.51 11.98
C ASP A 321 4.52 -18.40 12.37
N THR A 322 4.39 -19.19 13.46
CA THR A 322 5.38 -20.19 13.85
C THR A 322 5.46 -21.28 12.78
N LEU A 323 4.31 -21.76 12.29
CA LEU A 323 4.24 -22.75 11.22
C LEU A 323 4.82 -22.22 9.89
N THR A 324 4.64 -20.94 9.59
CA THR A 324 5.28 -20.28 8.44
C THR A 324 6.79 -20.24 8.59
N SER A 325 7.32 -19.90 9.76
CA SER A 325 8.77 -19.95 10.02
C SER A 325 9.33 -21.37 9.93
N MET A 326 8.62 -22.38 10.43
CA MET A 326 9.03 -23.80 10.30
C MET A 326 9.12 -24.23 8.83
N ASN A 327 8.13 -23.88 8.02
CA ASN A 327 8.14 -24.16 6.58
C ASN A 327 9.34 -23.52 5.89
N ASN A 328 9.61 -22.24 6.16
CA ASN A 328 10.70 -21.52 5.51
C ASN A 328 12.06 -22.07 5.94
N LEU A 329 12.25 -22.36 7.23
CA LEU A 329 13.48 -23.00 7.73
C LEU A 329 13.73 -24.38 7.11
N ALA A 330 12.67 -25.19 6.94
CA ALA A 330 12.79 -26.48 6.29
C ALA A 330 13.25 -26.35 4.82
N ILE A 331 12.76 -25.35 4.10
CA ILE A 331 13.19 -25.03 2.74
C ILE A 331 14.67 -24.59 2.73
N THR A 332 15.07 -23.69 3.65
CA THR A 332 16.48 -23.28 3.77
C THR A 332 17.40 -24.47 4.02
N TRP A 333 17.04 -25.37 4.93
CA TRP A 333 17.81 -26.61 5.16
C TRP A 333 17.84 -27.53 3.93
N LYS A 334 16.77 -27.58 3.14
CA LYS A 334 16.75 -28.36 1.89
C LYS A 334 17.78 -27.84 0.90
N TYR A 335 17.91 -26.52 0.74
CA TYR A 335 18.93 -25.89 -0.12
C TYR A 335 20.37 -26.00 0.41
N GLN A 336 20.54 -26.28 1.70
CA GLN A 336 21.84 -26.63 2.29
C GLN A 336 22.16 -28.14 2.23
N ASP A 337 21.43 -28.92 1.43
CA ASP A 337 21.57 -30.38 1.33
C ASP A 337 21.29 -31.17 2.63
N ARG A 338 20.73 -30.51 3.67
CA ARG A 338 20.32 -31.14 4.93
C ARG A 338 18.94 -31.78 4.80
N THR A 339 18.80 -32.66 3.82
CA THR A 339 17.50 -33.25 3.41
C THR A 339 16.80 -33.97 4.56
N ARG A 340 17.53 -34.66 5.44
CA ARG A 340 16.94 -35.38 6.58
C ARG A 340 16.25 -34.44 7.56
N ASP A 341 16.92 -33.34 7.93
CA ASP A 341 16.40 -32.36 8.89
C ASP A 341 15.24 -31.57 8.27
N ALA A 342 15.38 -31.18 7.00
CA ALA A 342 14.34 -30.51 6.23
C ALA A 342 13.04 -31.33 6.15
N LEU A 343 13.14 -32.62 5.82
CA LEU A 343 11.99 -33.53 5.76
C LEU A 343 11.34 -33.69 7.14
N ALA A 344 12.13 -33.86 8.20
CA ALA A 344 11.61 -34.00 9.55
C ALA A 344 10.83 -32.75 10.00
N LEU A 345 11.37 -31.56 9.74
CA LEU A 345 10.71 -30.29 10.09
C LEU A 345 9.47 -30.04 9.23
N MET A 346 9.53 -30.32 7.93
CA MET A 346 8.40 -30.15 7.02
C MET A 346 7.24 -31.09 7.37
N ARG A 347 7.52 -32.36 7.73
CA ARG A 347 6.49 -33.29 8.24
C ARG A 347 5.79 -32.77 9.47
N SER A 348 6.57 -32.26 10.44
CA SER A 348 6.00 -31.67 11.65
C SER A 348 5.11 -30.46 11.32
N CYS A 349 5.58 -29.58 10.42
CA CYS A 349 4.82 -28.41 9.97
C CYS A 349 3.49 -28.79 9.29
N VAL A 350 3.49 -29.76 8.38
CA VAL A 350 2.28 -30.25 7.70
C VAL A 350 1.27 -30.79 8.71
N LEU A 351 1.71 -31.66 9.64
CA LEU A 351 0.82 -32.24 10.65
C LEU A 351 0.14 -31.18 11.53
N LEU A 352 0.90 -30.15 11.93
CA LEU A 352 0.35 -29.04 12.71
C LEU A 352 -0.58 -28.16 11.87
N ARG A 353 -0.23 -27.86 10.61
CA ARG A 353 -1.08 -27.08 9.69
C ARG A 353 -2.40 -27.78 9.40
N GLU A 354 -2.39 -29.10 9.20
CA GLU A 354 -3.62 -29.88 9.02
C GLU A 354 -4.53 -29.81 10.25
N ARG A 355 -3.96 -29.91 11.45
CA ARG A 355 -4.71 -29.83 12.71
C ARG A 355 -5.31 -28.44 12.95
N VAL A 356 -4.53 -27.39 12.70
CA VAL A 356 -4.88 -26.01 13.08
C VAL A 356 -5.68 -25.30 11.98
N LEU A 357 -5.26 -25.43 10.73
CA LEU A 357 -5.82 -24.71 9.59
C LEU A 357 -6.78 -25.55 8.74
N GLY A 358 -6.72 -26.88 8.87
CA GLY A 358 -7.44 -27.82 8.02
C GLY A 358 -6.73 -28.14 6.70
N THR A 359 -7.17 -29.21 6.05
CA THR A 359 -6.59 -29.74 4.80
C THR A 359 -6.83 -28.82 3.60
N ASP A 360 -7.93 -28.07 3.60
CA ASP A 360 -8.34 -27.21 2.47
C ASP A 360 -7.61 -25.85 2.46
N HIS A 361 -6.83 -25.53 3.49
CA HIS A 361 -6.12 -24.27 3.59
C HIS A 361 -4.93 -24.22 2.62
N HIS A 362 -4.78 -23.12 1.88
CA HIS A 362 -3.74 -22.96 0.85
C HIS A 362 -2.32 -23.28 1.35
N HIS A 363 -1.94 -22.76 2.53
CA HIS A 363 -0.63 -23.05 3.12
C HIS A 363 -0.44 -24.52 3.54
N THR A 364 -1.51 -25.23 3.93
CA THR A 364 -1.46 -26.66 4.24
C THR A 364 -1.24 -27.45 2.96
N ALA A 365 -2.06 -27.20 1.93
CA ALA A 365 -1.95 -27.85 0.63
C ALA A 365 -0.56 -27.63 -0.03
N SER A 366 -0.02 -26.41 0.06
CA SER A 366 1.31 -26.09 -0.45
C SER A 366 2.41 -26.89 0.26
N SER A 367 2.43 -26.93 1.59
CA SER A 367 3.43 -27.71 2.34
C SER A 367 3.31 -29.22 2.11
N VAL A 368 2.09 -29.75 1.97
CA VAL A 368 1.85 -31.17 1.62
C VAL A 368 2.45 -31.49 0.25
N ALA A 369 2.21 -30.63 -0.76
CA ALA A 369 2.76 -30.82 -2.09
C ALA A 369 4.30 -30.80 -2.09
N VAL A 370 4.90 -29.83 -1.37
CA VAL A 370 6.36 -29.73 -1.23
C VAL A 370 6.95 -30.96 -0.54
N LEU A 371 6.31 -31.43 0.55
CA LEU A 371 6.74 -32.62 1.27
C LEU A 371 6.71 -33.86 0.38
N ALA A 372 5.60 -34.09 -0.33
CA ALA A 372 5.45 -35.24 -1.24
C ALA A 372 6.51 -35.20 -2.36
N GLN A 373 6.80 -34.01 -2.90
CA GLN A 373 7.85 -33.84 -3.90
C GLN A 373 9.22 -34.25 -3.35
N TRP A 374 9.56 -33.85 -2.12
CA TRP A 374 10.84 -34.15 -1.50
C TRP A 374 11.00 -35.63 -1.15
N GLU A 375 9.93 -36.29 -0.70
CA GLU A 375 9.92 -37.72 -0.40
C GLU A 375 10.13 -38.55 -1.66
N ASN A 376 9.42 -38.24 -2.74
CA ASN A 376 9.58 -38.92 -4.03
C ASN A 376 11.01 -38.81 -4.59
N MET A 377 11.64 -37.63 -4.50
CA MET A 377 13.03 -37.45 -4.92
C MET A 377 14.03 -38.22 -4.03
N SER A 378 13.70 -38.40 -2.74
CA SER A 378 14.55 -39.16 -1.82
C SER A 378 14.47 -40.67 -2.03
N ASP A 379 13.33 -41.16 -2.51
CA ASP A 379 13.15 -42.58 -2.82
C ASP A 379 13.76 -42.94 -4.18
N LEU A 380 13.62 -42.09 -5.20
CA LEU A 380 14.29 -42.27 -6.51
C LEU A 380 15.82 -42.29 -6.39
N SER A 381 16.40 -41.40 -5.57
CA SER A 381 17.84 -41.35 -5.34
C SER A 381 18.38 -42.55 -4.54
N ARG A 382 17.53 -43.31 -3.84
CA ARG A 382 17.88 -44.59 -3.21
C ARG A 382 17.79 -45.75 -4.18
N GLU A 383 16.86 -45.73 -5.12
CA GLU A 383 16.70 -46.76 -6.15
C GLU A 383 17.82 -46.72 -7.20
N GLU A 384 18.35 -45.54 -7.54
CA GLU A 384 19.48 -45.38 -8.48
C GLU A 384 20.86 -45.78 -7.90
N GLN A 385 20.94 -46.13 -6.61
CA GLN A 385 22.17 -46.56 -5.92
C GLN A 385 22.30 -48.09 -5.76
N PHE A 386 21.34 -48.87 -6.27
CA PHE A 386 21.38 -50.33 -6.37
C PHE A 386 21.48 -50.77 -7.83
#